data_AF-A0A7S1JMK8-F1
#
_entry.id   AF-A0A7S1JMK8-F1
#
_cell.length_a   1.000
_cell.length_b   1.000
_cell.length_c   1.000
_cell.angle_alpha   90.00
_cell.angle_beta   90.00
_cell.angle_gamma   90.00
#
_symmetry.space_group_name_H-M   'P 1'
#
loop_
_entity.id
_entity.type
_entity.pdbx_description
1 polymer ?
#
loop_
_entity_poly.entity_id
_entity_poly.type
_entity_poly.pdbx_seq_one_letter_code
_entity_poly.pdbx_strand_id
1 'polypeptide(L)'
;LSSLGALAYLVVIALSLGAFPCVPTVWRVPPKKDVNMTGTGDTNGSDSRAERVNRVLLLVVIASMATFSSYLMLLMYGVIHEICPWCLTSAVCCFSMFVIAVCTRLVPQYTKMVTIVLSTMLVIALGAWGVYQVQRHQERVALGLHGPSTDDAMALAEHLRDEGVTMYGSHYCGHCLEQKEEFGKDAFKVIDYVECAPDQKDSQSKKCQDKGLTGLPAWEIDGKILYGDRSLSELARLTKFILPSQRAGQIQQQRDEKPAAAAAPAAAA
;
A
#
# COMPACT_ATOMS: atom_id res chain seq x y z
N LEU A 1 10.09 -25.04 3.75
CA LEU A 1 10.19 -24.75 5.19
C LEU A 1 11.55 -25.21 5.70
N SER A 2 12.53 -24.32 5.81
CA SER A 2 13.79 -24.64 6.46
C SER A 2 13.52 -24.96 7.94
N SER A 3 14.13 -26.03 8.47
CA SER A 3 13.97 -26.49 9.86
C SER A 3 14.18 -25.38 10.91
N LEU A 4 14.99 -24.38 10.55
CA LEU A 4 15.26 -23.19 11.34
C LEU A 4 14.05 -22.26 11.50
N GLY A 5 13.19 -22.14 10.48
CA GLY A 5 11.97 -21.33 10.55
C GLY A 5 10.96 -21.94 11.52
N ALA A 6 10.76 -23.26 11.47
CA ALA A 6 9.87 -23.97 12.39
C ALA A 6 10.33 -23.85 13.85
N LEU A 7 11.65 -23.92 14.10
CA LEU A 7 12.21 -23.73 15.44
C LEU A 7 12.00 -22.31 15.96
N ALA A 8 12.16 -21.29 15.13
CA ALA A 8 11.91 -19.91 15.54
C ALA A 8 10.43 -19.66 15.86
N TYR A 9 9.50 -20.24 15.07
CA TYR A 9 8.06 -20.20 15.39
C TYR A 9 7.74 -20.95 16.67
N LEU A 10 8.34 -22.11 16.92
CA LEU A 10 8.17 -22.84 18.18
C LEU A 10 8.73 -22.07 19.37
N VAL A 11 9.82 -21.32 19.21
CA VAL A 11 10.35 -20.42 20.25
C VAL A 11 9.40 -19.26 20.50
N VAL A 12 8.83 -18.63 19.48
CA VAL A 12 7.83 -17.56 19.62
C VAL A 12 6.54 -18.08 20.26
N ILE A 13 6.08 -19.28 19.89
CA ILE A 13 4.92 -19.95 20.48
C ILE A 13 5.21 -20.37 21.93
N ALA A 14 6.41 -20.86 22.24
CA ALA A 14 6.81 -21.21 23.60
C ALA A 14 6.92 -19.97 24.51
N LEU A 15 7.42 -18.86 23.96
CA LEU A 15 7.49 -17.56 24.65
C LEU A 15 6.10 -16.92 24.82
N SER A 16 5.15 -17.15 23.91
CA SER A 16 3.79 -16.61 23.99
C SER A 16 2.82 -17.47 24.80
N LEU A 17 3.00 -18.80 24.84
CA LEU A 17 2.19 -19.73 25.63
C LEU A 17 2.65 -19.88 27.08
N GLY A 18 3.59 -19.04 27.55
CA GLY A 18 4.02 -19.02 28.95
C GLY A 18 4.74 -20.30 29.39
N ALA A 19 5.32 -21.06 28.46
CA ALA A 19 6.03 -22.31 28.77
C ALA A 19 7.40 -22.08 29.42
N PHE A 20 7.86 -20.83 29.52
CA PHE A 20 8.88 -20.47 30.51
C PHE A 20 8.17 -20.05 31.80
N PRO A 21 8.16 -20.89 32.84
CA PRO A 21 7.78 -20.44 34.17
C PRO A 21 8.72 -19.29 34.50
N CYS A 22 8.16 -18.08 34.55
CA CYS A 22 8.77 -16.82 34.94
C CYS A 22 10.16 -17.02 35.54
N VAL A 23 11.24 -16.79 34.77
CA VAL A 23 12.63 -16.91 35.25
C VAL A 23 12.74 -16.15 36.58
N PRO A 24 12.74 -16.83 37.75
CA PRO A 24 12.56 -16.15 39.02
C PRO A 24 13.85 -15.49 39.53
N THR A 25 14.94 -15.59 38.77
CA THR A 25 16.29 -15.49 39.34
C THR A 25 17.18 -14.39 38.77
N VAL A 26 16.85 -13.75 37.65
CA VAL A 26 17.80 -12.81 37.00
C VAL A 26 17.56 -11.34 37.30
N TRP A 27 16.35 -10.92 37.72
CA TRP A 27 16.10 -9.52 38.10
C TRP A 27 15.15 -9.38 39.28
N ARG A 28 15.56 -9.82 40.46
CA ARG A 28 15.03 -9.26 41.70
C ARG A 28 15.70 -7.90 41.90
N VAL A 29 15.26 -6.87 41.18
CA VAL A 29 15.61 -5.48 41.53
C VAL A 29 14.97 -5.23 42.89
N PRO A 30 15.74 -5.09 43.98
CA PRO A 30 15.14 -4.72 45.25
C PRO A 30 14.46 -3.36 45.07
N PRO A 31 13.27 -3.14 45.66
CA PRO A 31 12.71 -1.79 45.72
C PRO A 31 13.77 -0.87 46.32
N LYS A 32 14.04 0.28 45.68
CA LYS A 32 14.88 1.33 46.28
C LYS A 32 14.34 1.55 47.69
N LYS A 33 15.14 1.20 48.70
CA LYS A 33 14.89 1.69 50.06
C LYS A 33 15.16 3.19 50.00
N ASP A 34 14.14 3.96 50.28
CA ASP A 34 14.23 5.42 50.37
C ASP A 34 15.31 5.75 51.41
N VAL A 35 16.46 6.25 50.93
CA VAL A 35 17.54 6.69 51.79
C VAL A 35 17.04 7.97 52.46
N ASN A 36 16.80 7.87 53.77
CA ASN A 36 16.40 8.99 54.60
C ASN A 36 17.56 10.01 54.68
N MET A 37 17.50 11.06 53.87
CA MET A 37 18.26 12.29 54.10
C MET A 37 17.29 13.44 54.30
N THR A 38 17.29 13.91 55.54
CA THR A 38 16.68 15.13 56.04
C THR A 38 17.02 16.33 55.14
N GLY A 39 16.00 16.98 54.56
CA GLY A 39 16.16 18.22 53.82
C GLY A 39 14.94 18.63 53.01
N THR A 40 13.98 19.30 53.67
CA THR A 40 13.10 20.38 53.14
C THR A 40 12.48 20.24 51.73
N GLY A 41 11.15 20.07 51.69
CA GLY A 41 10.25 20.76 50.74
C GLY A 41 9.87 20.03 49.44
N ASP A 42 8.67 19.45 49.42
CA ASP A 42 7.74 19.30 48.26
C ASP A 42 8.28 18.82 46.89
N THR A 43 9.24 17.90 46.84
CA THR A 43 9.69 17.26 45.59
C THR A 43 9.33 15.77 45.47
N ASN A 44 8.95 15.10 46.57
CA ASN A 44 8.63 13.66 46.58
C ASN A 44 7.44 13.27 45.67
N GLY A 45 6.50 14.18 45.42
CA GLY A 45 5.34 13.93 44.58
C GLY A 45 5.62 13.98 43.07
N SER A 46 6.54 14.83 42.62
CA SER A 46 6.84 14.99 41.19
C SER A 46 7.77 13.88 40.68
N ASP A 47 8.76 13.47 41.48
CA ASP A 47 9.70 12.39 41.14
C ASP A 47 8.98 11.04 41.01
N SER A 48 8.10 10.73 41.96
CA SER A 48 7.25 9.53 41.94
C SER A 48 6.28 9.49 40.76
N ARG A 49 5.83 10.65 40.27
CA ARG A 49 4.93 10.76 39.10
C ARG A 49 5.72 10.59 37.80
N ALA A 50 6.90 11.21 37.69
CA ALA A 50 7.78 11.10 36.54
C ALA A 50 8.24 9.64 36.34
N GLU A 51 8.64 8.95 37.40
CA GLU A 51 9.03 7.54 37.33
C GLU A 51 7.89 6.64 36.85
N ARG A 52 6.67 6.88 37.35
CA ARG A 52 5.47 6.13 36.94
C ARG A 52 5.11 6.36 35.48
N VAL A 53 5.19 7.61 35.01
CA VAL A 53 4.96 7.97 33.60
C VAL A 53 6.02 7.33 32.71
N ASN A 54 7.29 7.37 33.10
CA ASN A 54 8.38 6.75 32.33
C ASN A 54 8.20 5.24 32.19
N ARG A 55 7.85 4.54 33.28
CA ARG A 55 7.55 3.10 33.26
C ARG A 55 6.39 2.75 32.33
N VAL A 56 5.33 3.57 32.30
CA VAL A 56 4.20 3.39 31.38
C VAL A 56 4.60 3.66 29.94
N LEU A 57 5.35 4.73 29.67
CA LEU A 57 5.80 5.09 28.32
C LEU A 57 6.73 4.02 27.73
N LEU A 58 7.67 3.51 28.52
CA LEU A 58 8.53 2.39 28.13
C LEU A 58 7.71 1.16 27.76
N LEU A 59 6.69 0.81 28.56
CA LEU A 59 5.82 -0.33 28.27
C LEU A 59 5.03 -0.14 26.96
N VAL A 60 4.52 1.06 26.71
CA VAL A 60 3.78 1.40 25.46
C VAL A 60 4.68 1.28 24.24
N VAL A 61 5.92 1.80 24.31
CA VAL A 61 6.89 1.74 23.21
C VAL A 61 7.32 0.30 22.92
N ILE A 62 7.60 -0.50 23.96
CA ILE A 62 7.98 -1.90 23.76
C ILE A 62 6.82 -2.71 23.20
N ALA A 63 5.59 -2.47 23.69
CA ALA A 63 4.39 -3.10 23.15
C ALA A 63 4.16 -2.73 21.68
N SER A 64 4.36 -1.47 21.29
CA SER A 64 4.15 -1.03 19.92
C SER A 64 5.11 -1.66 18.92
N MET A 65 6.40 -1.75 19.28
CA MET A 65 7.41 -2.41 18.47
C MET A 65 7.11 -3.91 18.29
N ALA A 66 6.62 -4.57 19.34
CA ALA A 66 6.21 -5.98 19.27
C ALA A 66 4.99 -6.18 18.36
N THR A 67 3.98 -5.29 18.40
CA THR A 67 2.80 -5.36 17.51
C THR A 67 3.19 -5.20 16.05
N PHE A 68 4.03 -4.23 15.74
CA PHE A 68 4.45 -3.99 14.37
C PHE A 68 5.30 -5.15 13.83
N SER A 69 6.21 -5.66 14.66
CA SER A 69 7.05 -6.81 14.30
C SER A 69 6.24 -8.09 14.10
N SER A 70 5.17 -8.31 14.88
CA SER A 70 4.29 -9.47 14.70
C SER A 70 3.53 -9.41 13.37
N TYR A 71 3.05 -8.21 13.00
CA TYR A 71 2.38 -7.97 11.73
C TYR A 71 3.27 -8.28 10.53
N LEU A 72 4.53 -7.80 10.53
CA LEU A 72 5.47 -8.08 9.44
C LEU A 72 5.79 -9.58 9.31
N MET A 73 5.88 -10.31 10.43
CA MET A 73 6.08 -11.76 10.40
C MET A 73 4.88 -12.52 9.83
N LEU A 74 3.66 -12.06 10.09
CA LEU A 74 2.44 -12.64 9.51
C LEU A 74 2.39 -12.43 7.99
N LEU A 75 2.80 -11.26 7.50
CA LEU A 75 2.85 -10.97 6.06
C LEU A 75 3.88 -11.84 5.33
N MET A 76 5.08 -12.00 5.90
CA MET A 76 6.11 -12.86 5.32
C MET A 76 5.67 -14.32 5.21
N TYR A 77 4.96 -14.83 6.22
CA TYR A 77 4.44 -16.19 6.21
C TYR A 77 3.27 -16.38 5.23
N GLY A 78 2.37 -15.40 5.13
CA GLY A 78 1.14 -15.53 4.36
C GLY A 78 1.29 -15.23 2.87
N VAL A 79 2.15 -14.29 2.47
CA VAL A 79 2.14 -13.73 1.11
C VAL A 79 3.43 -14.02 0.34
N ILE A 80 4.60 -13.84 0.96
CA ILE A 80 5.86 -13.69 0.20
C ILE A 80 6.67 -14.99 0.15
N HIS A 81 6.41 -15.97 1.03
CA HIS A 81 7.09 -17.28 1.09
C HIS A 81 8.65 -17.26 1.15
N GLU A 82 9.27 -16.09 1.09
CA GLU A 82 10.71 -15.88 1.24
C GLU A 82 11.06 -15.61 2.71
N ILE A 83 12.10 -16.28 3.18
CA ILE A 83 12.55 -16.17 4.57
C ILE A 83 13.72 -15.18 4.62
N CYS A 84 13.53 -14.03 5.27
CA CYS A 84 14.62 -13.11 5.58
C CYS A 84 15.17 -13.38 7.00
N PRO A 85 16.42 -13.90 7.15
CA PRO A 85 17.00 -14.22 8.44
C PRO A 85 17.16 -13.01 9.37
N TRP A 86 17.52 -11.85 8.82
CA TRP A 86 17.71 -10.60 9.58
C TRP A 86 16.41 -10.06 10.16
N CYS A 87 15.30 -10.17 9.42
CA CYS A 87 13.97 -9.80 9.92
C CYS A 87 13.54 -10.70 11.07
N LEU A 88 13.83 -12.01 10.97
CA LEU A 88 13.51 -12.98 12.00
C LEU A 88 14.29 -12.70 13.30
N THR A 89 15.60 -12.40 13.21
CA THR A 89 16.40 -12.05 14.37
C THR A 89 15.87 -10.78 15.06
N SER A 90 15.57 -9.74 14.28
CA SER A 90 14.99 -8.50 14.80
C SER A 90 13.65 -8.75 15.51
N ALA A 91 12.80 -9.59 14.93
CA ALA A 91 11.52 -9.96 15.54
C ALA A 91 11.73 -10.66 16.90
N VAL A 92 12.64 -11.63 16.96
CA VAL A 92 12.96 -12.34 18.21
C VAL A 92 13.47 -11.37 19.28
N CYS A 93 14.32 -10.41 18.93
CA CYS A 93 14.79 -9.38 19.86
C CYS A 93 13.65 -8.51 20.40
N CYS A 94 12.73 -8.06 19.54
CA CYS A 94 11.57 -7.26 19.93
C CYS A 94 10.62 -8.01 20.86
N PHE A 95 10.30 -9.27 20.56
CA PHE A 95 9.46 -10.11 21.42
C PHE A 95 10.13 -10.43 22.75
N SER A 96 11.44 -10.68 22.75
CA SER A 96 12.20 -10.92 23.98
C SER A 96 12.13 -9.72 24.93
N MET A 97 12.33 -8.50 24.40
CA MET A 97 12.19 -7.27 25.19
C MET A 97 10.79 -7.10 25.76
N PHE A 98 9.75 -7.41 24.98
CA PHE A 98 8.37 -7.36 25.45
C PHE A 98 8.08 -8.37 26.57
N VAL A 99 8.54 -9.61 26.41
CA VAL A 99 8.41 -10.65 27.45
C VAL A 99 9.14 -10.24 28.72
N ILE A 100 10.37 -9.71 28.60
CA ILE A 100 11.12 -9.21 29.76
C ILE A 100 10.33 -8.09 30.45
N ALA A 101 9.86 -7.09 29.72
CA ALA A 101 9.11 -5.96 30.29
C ALA A 101 7.85 -6.41 31.05
N VAL A 102 7.17 -7.44 30.53
CA VAL A 102 6.01 -8.07 31.15
C VAL A 102 6.40 -8.86 32.40
N CYS A 103 7.42 -9.70 32.31
CA CYS A 103 7.91 -10.55 33.39
C CYS A 103 8.52 -9.75 34.55
N THR A 104 9.24 -8.66 34.26
CA THR A 104 9.82 -7.78 35.28
C THR A 104 8.79 -6.92 36.00
N ARG A 105 7.50 -6.99 35.61
CA ARG A 105 6.41 -6.19 36.16
C ARG A 105 6.78 -4.70 36.24
N LEU A 106 7.10 -4.10 35.08
CA LEU A 106 7.42 -2.66 34.97
C LEU A 106 6.39 -1.78 35.71
N VAL A 107 5.13 -2.21 35.67
CA VAL A 107 4.03 -1.71 36.48
C VAL A 107 3.62 -2.78 37.50
N PRO A 108 3.63 -2.49 38.80
CA PRO A 108 3.40 -3.50 39.85
C PRO A 108 1.97 -4.03 39.91
N GLN A 109 1.01 -3.32 39.31
CA GLN A 109 -0.41 -3.69 39.28
C GLN A 109 -0.73 -4.47 38.00
N TYR A 110 -0.99 -5.77 38.14
CA TYR A 110 -1.23 -6.69 37.02
C TYR A 110 -2.38 -6.22 36.12
N THR A 111 -3.51 -5.80 36.69
CA THR A 111 -4.67 -5.33 35.92
C THR A 111 -4.34 -4.11 35.06
N LYS A 112 -3.65 -3.11 35.63
CA LYS A 112 -3.25 -1.91 34.88
C LYS A 112 -2.26 -2.22 33.76
N MET A 113 -1.35 -3.15 34.01
CA MET A 113 -0.36 -3.56 33.02
C MET A 113 -1.02 -4.25 31.82
N VAL A 114 -1.93 -5.20 32.07
CA VAL A 114 -2.70 -5.89 31.01
C VAL A 114 -3.55 -4.90 30.23
N THR A 115 -4.25 -3.97 30.90
CA THR A 115 -5.06 -2.95 30.23
C THR A 115 -4.23 -2.07 29.31
N ILE A 116 -3.06 -1.60 29.74
CA ILE A 116 -2.17 -0.75 28.94
C ILE A 116 -1.65 -1.49 27.70
N VAL A 117 -1.24 -2.75 27.86
CA VAL A 117 -0.76 -3.57 26.73
C VAL A 117 -1.88 -3.83 25.73
N LEU A 118 -3.05 -4.26 26.19
CA LEU A 118 -4.19 -4.54 25.31
C LEU A 118 -4.72 -3.30 24.60
N SER A 119 -4.79 -2.15 25.29
CA SER A 119 -5.21 -0.89 24.67
C SER A 119 -4.22 -0.42 23.61
N THR A 120 -2.91 -0.54 23.87
CA THR A 120 -1.85 -0.18 22.91
C THR A 120 -1.91 -1.07 21.67
N MET A 121 -2.05 -2.39 21.87
CA MET A 121 -2.21 -3.36 20.78
C MET A 121 -3.46 -3.07 19.93
N LEU A 122 -4.58 -2.73 20.58
CA LEU A 122 -5.82 -2.37 19.90
C LEU A 122 -5.68 -1.09 19.07
N VAL A 123 -5.10 -0.03 19.64
CA VAL A 123 -4.90 1.25 18.93
C VAL A 123 -4.02 1.05 17.70
N ILE A 124 -2.94 0.28 17.83
CA ILE A 124 -2.05 0.00 16.70
C ILE A 124 -2.72 -0.92 15.68
N ALA A 125 -3.52 -1.89 16.10
CA ALA A 125 -4.27 -2.73 15.18
C ALA A 125 -5.32 -1.92 14.41
N LEU A 126 -6.03 -0.99 15.06
CA LEU A 126 -6.97 -0.08 14.39
C LEU A 126 -6.26 0.93 13.49
N GLY A 127 -5.11 1.46 13.91
CA GLY A 127 -4.26 2.33 13.09
C GLY A 127 -3.71 1.59 11.87
N ALA A 128 -3.17 0.39 12.06
CA ALA A 128 -2.70 -0.49 11.00
C ALA A 128 -3.85 -0.92 10.09
N TRP A 129 -5.05 -1.17 10.62
CA TRP A 129 -6.24 -1.42 9.81
C TRP A 129 -6.63 -0.19 8.98
N GLY A 130 -6.61 1.00 9.58
CA GLY A 130 -6.88 2.26 8.88
C GLY A 130 -5.87 2.51 7.76
N VAL A 131 -4.58 2.40 8.07
CA VAL A 131 -3.49 2.47 7.07
C VAL A 131 -3.62 1.37 6.05
N TYR A 132 -3.94 0.13 6.43
CA TYR A 132 -4.20 -0.97 5.51
C TYR A 132 -5.38 -0.69 4.60
N GLN A 133 -6.45 -0.05 5.08
CA GLN A 133 -7.59 0.33 4.24
C GLN A 133 -7.22 1.45 3.26
N VAL A 134 -6.43 2.44 3.70
CA VAL A 134 -5.92 3.53 2.85
C VAL A 134 -4.92 3.00 1.83
N GLN A 135 -3.99 2.17 2.25
CA GLN A 135 -2.99 1.54 1.39
C GLN A 135 -3.62 0.50 0.48
N ARG A 136 -4.64 -0.26 0.90
CA ARG A 136 -5.47 -1.08 0.01
C ARG A 136 -6.32 -0.22 -0.91
N HIS A 137 -6.63 1.04 -0.59
CA HIS A 137 -7.26 1.95 -1.55
C HIS A 137 -6.26 2.38 -2.61
N GLN A 138 -5.02 2.64 -2.22
CA GLN A 138 -3.93 3.02 -3.12
C GLN A 138 -3.41 1.82 -3.94
N GLU A 139 -3.39 0.62 -3.36
CA GLU A 139 -3.11 -0.66 -4.01
C GLU A 139 -4.33 -1.14 -4.81
N ARG A 140 -5.59 -0.93 -4.42
CA ARG A 140 -6.73 -1.18 -5.35
C ARG A 140 -6.77 -0.21 -6.52
N VAL A 141 -6.15 0.95 -6.36
CA VAL A 141 -5.88 1.91 -7.43
C VAL A 141 -4.60 1.55 -8.21
N ALA A 142 -3.70 0.72 -7.67
CA ALA A 142 -2.43 0.30 -8.31
C ALA A 142 -2.38 -1.19 -8.73
N LEU A 143 -3.41 -1.98 -8.41
CA LEU A 143 -3.55 -3.43 -8.62
C LEU A 143 -4.84 -3.72 -9.43
N GLY A 144 -5.36 -2.68 -10.09
CA GLY A 144 -6.32 -2.73 -11.19
C GLY A 144 -7.61 -3.50 -10.99
N LEU A 145 -8.68 -2.76 -10.69
CA LEU A 145 -9.98 -2.78 -11.37
C LEU A 145 -10.94 -1.87 -10.59
N HIS A 146 -11.73 -1.08 -11.32
CA HIS A 146 -12.99 -0.39 -10.91
C HIS A 146 -12.99 1.13 -10.73
N GLY A 147 -12.45 1.89 -11.68
CA GLY A 147 -13.00 3.21 -12.01
C GLY A 147 -14.01 3.08 -13.17
N PRO A 148 -15.18 3.75 -13.13
CA PRO A 148 -16.04 3.85 -14.32
C PRO A 148 -15.26 4.50 -15.47
N SER A 149 -15.43 3.99 -16.69
CA SER A 149 -14.82 4.60 -17.87
C SER A 149 -15.45 5.97 -18.12
N THR A 150 -14.62 6.95 -18.47
CA THR A 150 -15.10 8.28 -18.88
C THR A 150 -15.66 8.21 -20.30
N ASP A 151 -16.49 9.20 -20.66
CA ASP A 151 -17.01 9.32 -22.04
C ASP A 151 -15.86 9.40 -23.07
N ASP A 152 -14.77 10.08 -22.71
CA ASP A 152 -13.55 10.17 -23.52
C ASP A 152 -12.90 8.80 -23.72
N ALA A 153 -12.72 8.03 -22.64
CA ALA A 153 -12.12 6.71 -22.70
C ALA A 153 -12.97 5.74 -23.53
N MET A 154 -14.29 5.76 -23.34
CA MET A 154 -15.23 4.94 -24.12
C MET A 154 -15.17 5.28 -25.61
N ALA A 155 -15.30 6.56 -25.96
CA ALA A 155 -15.30 6.99 -27.35
C ALA A 155 -13.96 6.71 -28.04
N LEU A 156 -12.85 6.89 -27.33
CA LEU A 156 -11.53 6.55 -27.85
C LEU A 156 -11.37 5.04 -28.03
N ALA A 157 -11.80 4.22 -27.07
CA ALA A 157 -11.67 2.77 -27.17
C ALA A 157 -12.43 2.18 -28.38
N GLU A 158 -13.64 2.69 -28.65
CA GLU A 158 -14.40 2.32 -29.86
C GLU A 158 -13.66 2.73 -31.13
N HIS A 159 -13.13 3.96 -31.18
CA HIS A 159 -12.33 4.43 -32.32
C HIS A 159 -11.07 3.59 -32.54
N LEU A 160 -10.34 3.26 -31.48
CA LEU A 160 -9.13 2.43 -31.56
C LEU A 160 -9.43 1.04 -32.12
N ARG A 161 -10.52 0.42 -31.68
CA ARG A 161 -10.97 -0.87 -32.23
C ARG A 161 -11.32 -0.75 -33.71
N ASP A 162 -12.02 0.31 -34.10
CA ASP A 162 -12.46 0.50 -35.48
C ASP A 162 -11.28 0.79 -36.44
N GLU A 163 -10.23 1.46 -35.95
CA GLU A 163 -8.96 1.67 -36.66
C GLU A 163 -8.03 0.43 -36.61
N GLY A 164 -8.43 -0.64 -35.92
CA GLY A 164 -7.64 -1.88 -35.79
C GLY A 164 -6.37 -1.72 -34.95
N VAL A 165 -6.36 -0.75 -34.03
CA VAL A 165 -5.23 -0.53 -33.11
C VAL A 165 -5.21 -1.62 -32.05
N THR A 166 -4.08 -2.32 -31.95
CA THR A 166 -3.91 -3.43 -31.00
C THR A 166 -2.93 -3.06 -29.88
N MET A 167 -3.32 -3.33 -28.64
CA MET A 167 -2.42 -3.26 -27.49
C MET A 167 -1.88 -4.65 -27.14
N TYR A 168 -0.56 -4.78 -27.06
CA TYR A 168 0.13 -5.94 -26.53
C TYR A 168 0.55 -5.66 -25.09
N GLY A 169 0.22 -6.57 -24.18
CA GLY A 169 0.56 -6.41 -22.77
C GLY A 169 0.62 -7.73 -22.02
N SER A 170 0.78 -7.61 -20.71
CA SER A 170 0.76 -8.75 -19.80
C SER A 170 -0.01 -8.45 -18.53
N HIS A 171 -0.66 -9.46 -17.94
CA HIS A 171 -1.35 -9.32 -16.65
C HIS A 171 -0.42 -8.91 -15.48
N TYR A 172 0.85 -9.32 -15.49
CA TYR A 172 1.81 -9.04 -14.41
C TYR A 172 2.71 -7.83 -14.70
N CYS A 173 2.46 -7.14 -15.82
CA CYS A 173 3.23 -5.96 -16.23
C CYS A 173 2.62 -4.68 -15.61
N GLY A 174 3.41 -3.97 -14.79
CA GLY A 174 2.96 -2.75 -14.10
C GLY A 174 2.46 -1.66 -15.06
N HIS A 175 3.25 -1.26 -16.04
CA HIS A 175 2.85 -0.25 -17.04
C HIS A 175 1.67 -0.68 -17.92
N CYS A 176 1.51 -1.99 -18.15
CA CYS A 176 0.36 -2.52 -18.88
C CYS A 176 -0.93 -2.38 -18.07
N LEU A 177 -0.82 -2.46 -16.75
CA LEU A 177 -1.94 -2.25 -15.84
C LEU A 177 -2.32 -0.76 -15.77
N GLU A 178 -1.34 0.13 -15.63
CA GLU A 178 -1.53 1.58 -15.65
C GLU A 178 -2.26 2.04 -16.93
N GLN A 179 -1.82 1.53 -18.09
CA GLN A 179 -2.49 1.83 -19.37
C GLN A 179 -3.95 1.36 -19.40
N LYS A 180 -4.24 0.17 -18.85
CA LYS A 180 -5.62 -0.36 -18.75
C LYS A 180 -6.49 0.50 -17.85
N GLU A 181 -5.91 1.04 -16.79
CA GLU A 181 -6.59 1.89 -15.81
C GLU A 181 -7.00 3.24 -16.41
N GLU A 182 -6.19 3.83 -17.28
CA GLU A 182 -6.56 5.09 -17.96
C GLU A 182 -7.85 4.96 -18.78
N PHE A 183 -8.10 3.80 -19.38
CA PHE A 183 -9.34 3.53 -20.10
C PHE A 183 -10.50 3.16 -19.16
N GLY A 184 -10.21 2.55 -18.02
CA GLY A 184 -11.22 2.05 -17.10
C GLY A 184 -11.90 0.77 -17.58
N LYS A 185 -12.88 0.29 -16.81
CA LYS A 185 -13.36 -1.10 -16.95
C LYS A 185 -14.08 -1.41 -18.24
N ASP A 186 -14.86 -0.47 -18.73
CA ASP A 186 -15.82 -0.73 -19.80
C ASP A 186 -15.20 -0.39 -21.16
N ALA A 187 -14.43 0.70 -21.24
CA ALA A 187 -13.70 1.07 -22.44
C ALA A 187 -12.63 0.03 -22.78
N PHE A 188 -11.87 -0.46 -21.79
CA PHE A 188 -10.79 -1.41 -22.07
C PHE A 188 -11.30 -2.75 -22.62
N LYS A 189 -12.54 -3.16 -22.32
CA LYS A 189 -13.14 -4.38 -22.90
C LYS A 189 -13.36 -4.28 -24.42
N VAL A 190 -13.42 -3.06 -24.93
CA VAL A 190 -13.67 -2.78 -26.36
C VAL A 190 -12.36 -2.77 -27.15
N ILE A 191 -11.24 -2.50 -26.50
CA ILE A 191 -9.92 -2.41 -27.13
C ILE A 191 -9.43 -3.80 -27.52
N ASP A 192 -8.87 -3.90 -28.72
CA ASP A 192 -8.18 -5.11 -29.16
C ASP A 192 -6.90 -5.30 -28.35
N TYR A 193 -6.96 -6.23 -27.39
CA TYR A 193 -5.86 -6.54 -26.47
C TYR A 193 -5.33 -7.96 -26.70
N VAL A 194 -4.00 -8.08 -26.76
CA VAL A 194 -3.29 -9.35 -26.89
C VAL A 194 -2.50 -9.61 -25.60
N GLU A 195 -2.87 -10.69 -24.91
CA GLU A 195 -2.19 -11.16 -23.69
C GLU A 195 -0.92 -11.94 -24.04
N CYS A 196 0.24 -11.38 -23.73
CA CYS A 196 1.53 -11.99 -24.03
C CYS A 196 2.04 -12.93 -22.93
N ALA A 197 1.38 -13.01 -21.77
CA ALA A 197 1.78 -13.86 -20.65
C ALA A 197 1.44 -15.35 -20.91
N PRO A 198 2.40 -16.29 -20.79
CA PRO A 198 2.19 -17.70 -21.13
C PRO A 198 1.38 -18.49 -20.09
N ASP A 199 1.20 -17.95 -18.88
CA ASP A 199 0.56 -18.58 -17.73
C ASP A 199 -0.97 -18.44 -17.72
N GLN A 200 -1.53 -17.65 -18.63
CA GLN A 200 -2.98 -17.40 -18.72
C GLN A 200 -3.67 -18.33 -19.72
N LYS A 201 -4.93 -18.66 -19.44
CA LYS A 201 -5.76 -19.51 -20.31
C LYS A 201 -5.98 -18.89 -21.70
N ASP A 202 -6.03 -17.57 -21.77
CA ASP A 202 -6.22 -16.80 -23.00
C ASP A 202 -4.88 -16.25 -23.56
N SER A 203 -3.77 -16.87 -23.17
CA SER A 203 -2.43 -16.52 -23.61
C SER A 203 -2.29 -16.56 -25.13
N GLN A 204 -1.90 -15.44 -25.72
CA GLN A 204 -1.50 -15.29 -27.12
C GLN A 204 0.01 -15.03 -27.24
N SER A 205 0.81 -15.53 -26.29
CA SER A 205 2.26 -15.36 -26.23
C SER A 205 3.00 -15.64 -27.55
N LYS A 206 2.56 -16.63 -28.33
CA LYS A 206 3.11 -16.93 -29.66
C LYS A 206 2.97 -15.76 -30.64
N LYS A 207 1.82 -15.07 -30.65
CA LYS A 207 1.58 -13.89 -31.50
C LYS A 207 2.54 -12.75 -31.16
N CYS A 208 2.86 -12.59 -29.87
CA CYS A 208 3.82 -11.59 -29.40
C CYS A 208 5.27 -11.95 -29.78
N GLN A 209 5.63 -13.24 -29.73
CA GLN A 209 6.94 -13.74 -30.14
C GLN A 209 7.16 -13.60 -31.65
N ASP A 210 6.16 -13.97 -32.45
CA ASP A 210 6.21 -13.88 -33.92
C ASP A 210 6.35 -12.41 -34.39
N LYS A 211 5.82 -11.45 -33.62
CA LYS A 211 5.96 -10.01 -33.83
C LYS A 211 7.31 -9.44 -33.37
N GLY A 212 8.12 -10.21 -32.63
CA GLY A 212 9.44 -9.78 -32.15
C GLY A 212 9.41 -8.62 -31.15
N LEU A 213 8.38 -8.54 -30.29
CA LEU A 213 8.24 -7.46 -29.31
C LEU A 213 9.38 -7.51 -28.28
N THR A 214 10.07 -6.38 -28.10
CA THR A 214 11.20 -6.26 -27.15
C THR A 214 10.78 -5.76 -25.77
N GLY A 215 9.57 -5.25 -25.62
CA GLY A 215 9.04 -4.68 -24.38
C GLY A 215 7.53 -4.53 -24.40
N LEU A 216 6.96 -4.36 -23.20
CA LEU A 216 5.52 -4.18 -22.97
C LEU A 216 5.29 -2.98 -22.02
N PRO A 217 4.15 -2.27 -22.12
CA PRO A 217 3.14 -2.42 -23.16
C PRO A 217 3.66 -1.95 -24.52
N ALA A 218 3.04 -2.45 -25.58
CA ALA A 218 3.33 -2.03 -26.95
C ALA A 218 2.03 -1.84 -27.73
N TRP A 219 1.94 -0.74 -28.47
CA TRP A 219 0.79 -0.39 -29.29
C TRP A 219 1.14 -0.55 -30.77
N GLU A 220 0.31 -1.26 -31.52
CA GLU A 220 0.39 -1.34 -32.98
C GLU A 220 -0.62 -0.37 -33.60
N ILE A 221 -0.11 0.70 -34.19
CA ILE A 221 -0.90 1.76 -34.84
C ILE A 221 -0.35 1.92 -36.26
N ASP A 222 -1.20 1.82 -37.28
CA ASP A 222 -0.81 1.90 -38.70
C ASP A 222 0.34 0.94 -39.08
N GLY A 223 0.39 -0.25 -38.46
CA GLY A 223 1.45 -1.24 -38.65
C GLY A 223 2.81 -0.87 -38.03
N LYS A 224 2.89 0.22 -37.27
CA LYS A 224 4.08 0.60 -36.48
C LYS A 224 3.90 0.22 -35.03
N ILE A 225 4.96 -0.32 -34.42
CA ILE A 225 4.99 -0.67 -33.00
C ILE A 225 5.53 0.52 -32.20
N LEU A 226 4.75 0.99 -31.23
CA LEU A 226 5.10 2.02 -30.27
C LEU A 226 5.19 1.41 -28.88
N TYR A 227 6.35 1.48 -28.25
CA TYR A 227 6.56 0.94 -26.90
C TYR A 227 6.19 1.95 -25.81
N GLY A 228 5.82 1.42 -24.64
CA GLY A 228 5.48 2.21 -23.45
C GLY A 228 3.99 2.55 -23.35
N ASP A 229 3.60 3.01 -22.18
CA ASP A 229 2.29 3.58 -21.90
C ASP A 229 2.10 4.91 -22.66
N ARG A 230 0.85 5.20 -23.01
CA ARG A 230 0.42 6.34 -23.82
C ARG A 230 -0.87 6.88 -23.23
N SER A 231 -0.88 8.17 -22.93
CA SER A 231 -2.08 8.84 -22.44
C SER A 231 -3.23 8.76 -23.45
N LEU A 232 -4.48 8.81 -22.99
CA LEU A 232 -5.66 8.90 -23.87
C LEU A 232 -5.54 10.00 -24.93
N SER A 233 -5.01 11.17 -24.54
CA SER A 233 -4.78 12.30 -25.44
C SER A 233 -3.73 12.02 -26.51
N GLU A 234 -2.68 11.26 -26.16
CA GLU A 234 -1.63 10.90 -27.10
C GLU A 234 -2.11 9.87 -28.10
N LEU A 235 -2.84 8.84 -27.63
CA LEU A 235 -3.47 7.85 -28.49
C LEU A 235 -4.47 8.53 -29.45
N ALA A 236 -5.30 9.44 -28.95
CA ALA A 236 -6.21 10.22 -29.79
C ALA A 236 -5.45 11.05 -30.85
N ARG A 237 -4.34 11.70 -30.47
CA ARG A 237 -3.51 12.46 -31.42
C ARG A 237 -2.88 11.58 -32.50
N LEU A 238 -2.38 10.40 -32.12
CA LEU A 238 -1.76 9.45 -33.04
C LEU A 238 -2.78 8.87 -34.04
N THR A 239 -4.00 8.59 -33.59
CA THR A 239 -5.09 8.09 -34.43
C THR A 239 -5.97 9.19 -35.03
N LYS A 240 -5.56 10.46 -34.88
CA LYS A 240 -6.26 11.66 -35.39
C LYS A 240 -7.72 11.73 -34.93
N PHE A 241 -8.01 11.22 -33.74
CA PHE A 241 -9.30 11.27 -33.08
C PHE A 241 -9.42 12.53 -32.21
N ILE A 242 -10.62 13.10 -32.17
CA ILE A 242 -10.94 14.24 -31.28
C ILE A 242 -11.77 13.73 -30.13
N LEU A 243 -11.21 13.84 -28.91
CA LEU A 243 -11.91 13.43 -27.69
C LEU A 243 -13.18 14.28 -27.47
N PRO A 244 -14.27 13.69 -26.96
CA PRO A 244 -15.48 14.42 -26.57
C PRO A 244 -15.22 15.67 -25.72
N SER A 245 -14.34 15.60 -24.74
CA SER A 245 -13.94 16.76 -23.91
C SER A 245 -13.27 17.88 -24.71
N GLN A 246 -12.42 17.54 -25.68
CA GLN A 246 -11.77 18.50 -26.57
C GLN A 246 -12.77 19.19 -27.50
N ARG A 247 -13.75 18.43 -28.01
CA ARG A 247 -14.83 18.97 -28.83
C ARG A 247 -15.70 19.96 -28.03
N ALA A 248 -16.03 19.63 -26.78
CA ALA A 248 -16.76 20.52 -25.89
C ALA A 248 -16.00 21.83 -25.63
N GLY A 249 -14.68 21.76 -25.43
CA GLY A 249 -13.82 22.93 -25.28
C GLY A 249 -13.79 23.83 -26.52
N GLN A 250 -13.70 23.25 -27.72
CA GLN A 250 -13.70 24.01 -28.98
C GLN A 250 -15.03 24.73 -29.23
N ILE A 251 -16.16 24.09 -28.94
CA ILE A 251 -17.49 24.71 -29.07
C ILE A 251 -17.65 25.89 -28.11
N GLN A 252 -17.13 25.76 -26.89
CA GLN A 252 -17.18 26.84 -25.91
C GLN A 252 -16.30 28.02 -26.34
N GLN A 253 -15.08 27.76 -26.81
CA GLN A 253 -14.18 28.80 -27.30
C GLN A 253 -14.73 29.53 -28.52
N GLN A 254 -15.36 28.82 -29.47
CA GLN A 254 -16.05 29.44 -30.61
C GLN A 254 -17.27 30.29 -30.21
N ARG A 255 -17.96 29.94 -29.13
CA ARG A 255 -19.07 30.76 -28.58
C ARG A 255 -18.55 32.04 -27.96
N ASP A 256 -17.43 31.96 -27.24
CA ASP A 256 -16.83 33.07 -26.52
C ASP A 256 -16.11 34.06 -27.47
N GLU A 257 -15.68 33.62 -28.66
CA GLU A 257 -15.09 34.45 -29.72
C GLU A 257 -16.14 35.09 -30.68
N LYS A 258 -17.40 34.62 -30.62
CA LYS A 258 -18.55 35.17 -31.37
C LYS A 258 -19.24 36.42 -30.75
N PRO A 259 -18.56 37.36 -30.06
CA PRO A 259 -19.14 38.71 -29.86
C PRO A 259 -18.75 39.78 -30.88
N ALA A 260 -17.80 39.56 -31.80
CA ALA A 260 -17.26 40.67 -32.63
C ALA A 260 -17.79 40.75 -34.08
N ALA A 261 -18.31 39.66 -34.66
CA ALA A 261 -18.69 39.64 -36.08
C ALA A 261 -20.14 40.11 -36.38
N ALA A 262 -20.96 40.36 -35.35
CA ALA A 262 -22.35 40.80 -35.52
C ALA A 262 -22.54 42.34 -35.49
N ALA A 263 -21.46 43.11 -35.37
CA ALA A 263 -21.48 44.57 -35.43
C ALA A 263 -20.80 45.07 -36.71
N ALA A 264 -21.34 44.70 -37.88
CA ALA A 264 -21.06 45.44 -39.11
C ALA A 264 -21.95 46.71 -39.10
N PRO A 265 -21.37 47.92 -39.29
CA PRO A 265 -22.14 49.15 -39.24
C PRO A 265 -23.09 49.24 -40.44
N ALA A 266 -24.37 49.50 -40.17
CA ALA A 266 -25.30 50.04 -41.16
C ALA A 266 -24.78 51.42 -41.58
N ALA A 267 -24.02 51.46 -42.67
CA ALA A 267 -23.58 52.70 -43.31
C ALA A 267 -24.36 52.91 -44.61
N ALA A 268 -25.11 54.00 -44.62
CA ALA A 268 -25.42 54.87 -45.75
C ALA A 268 -26.17 54.30 -46.98
N ALA A 269 -27.46 54.64 -47.08
CA ALA A 269 -28.05 55.33 -48.24
C ALA A 269 -29.40 55.92 -47.84
#